data_AF-A0A8J3NFK8-F1
#
_entry.id   AF-A0A8J3NFK8-F1
#
_cell.length_a   1.000
_cell.length_b   1.000
_cell.length_c   1.000
_cell.angle_alpha   90.00
_cell.angle_beta   90.00
_cell.angle_gamma   90.00
#
_symmetry.space_group_name_H-M   'P 1'
#
loop_
_entity.id
_entity.type
_entity.pdbx_description
1 polymer ?
#
loop_
_entity_poly.entity_id
_entity_poly.type
_entity_poly.pdbx_seq_one_letter_code
_entity_poly.pdbx_strand_id
1 'polypeptide(L)' 'MRREWLVSVALPIEAESPEEAVREYWRYVTELGPDELPAYVSPAGDELQMSAYVTDGVAPLDPEED' A
#
# COMPACT_ATOMS: atom_id res chain seq x y z
N MET A 1 7.11 -20.04 -15.02
CA MET A 1 5.80 -19.44 -15.34
C MET A 1 5.67 -18.14 -14.55
N ARG A 2 5.04 -17.11 -15.11
CA ARG A 2 4.74 -15.86 -14.38
C ARG A 2 3.42 -16.04 -13.63
N ARG A 3 3.29 -15.38 -12.48
CA ARG A 3 2.06 -15.32 -11.66
C ARG A 3 1.48 -13.91 -11.75
N GLU A 4 0.17 -13.79 -11.71
CA GLU A 4 -0.54 -12.51 -11.60
C GLU A 4 -0.64 -12.10 -10.12
N TRP A 5 -0.42 -10.82 -9.85
CA TRP A 5 -0.40 -10.25 -8.51
C TRP A 5 -1.35 -9.07 -8.47
N LEU A 6 -2.10 -8.94 -7.37
CA LEU A 6 -2.78 -7.72 -7.02
C LEU A 6 -1.82 -6.85 -6.21
N VAL A 7 -1.66 -5.60 -6.61
CA VAL A 7 -0.77 -4.64 -5.97
C VAL A 7 -1.57 -3.37 -5.71
N SER A 8 -1.62 -2.94 -4.45
CA SER A 8 -2.35 -1.74 -4.05
C SER A 8 -1.60 -0.95 -2.98
N VAL A 9 -1.81 0.36 -2.95
CA VAL A 9 -1.45 1.20 -1.81
C VAL A 9 -2.77 1.54 -1.11
N ALA A 10 -2.89 1.20 0.18
CA ALA A 10 -4.08 1.46 0.96
C ALA A 10 -3.73 2.43 2.10
N LEU A 11 -4.29 3.64 2.02
CA LEU A 11 -4.05 4.71 2.98
C LEU A 11 -5.33 5.01 3.75
N PRO A 12 -5.30 5.03 5.10
CA PRO A 12 -6.41 5.52 5.89
C PRO A 12 -6.47 7.05 5.75
N ILE A 13 -7.38 7.54 4.91
CA ILE A 13 -7.55 8.97 4.63
C ILE A 13 -8.86 9.44 5.24
N GLU A 14 -8.78 10.42 6.13
CA GLU A 14 -9.95 11.16 6.62
C GLU A 14 -10.24 12.33 5.66
N ALA A 15 -11.46 12.42 5.17
CA ALA A 15 -11.90 13.44 4.22
C ALA A 15 -13.42 13.66 4.31
N GLU A 16 -13.91 14.84 3.90
CA GLU A 16 -15.33 15.16 3.89
C GLU A 16 -16.08 14.55 2.69
N SER A 17 -15.35 14.13 1.64
CA SER A 17 -15.90 13.56 0.42
C SER A 17 -14.96 12.54 -0.26
N PRO A 18 -15.49 11.65 -1.11
CA PRO A 18 -14.66 10.74 -1.91
C PRO A 18 -13.67 11.46 -2.84
N GLU A 19 -14.06 12.59 -3.43
CA GLU A 19 -13.21 13.39 -4.32
C GLU A 19 -12.02 14.01 -3.57
N GLU A 20 -12.24 14.43 -2.33
CA GLU A 20 -11.16 14.90 -1.45
C GLU A 20 -10.26 13.75 -1.04
N ALA A 21 -10.81 12.59 -0.67
CA ALA A 21 -10.00 11.42 -0.33
C ALA A 21 -9.06 11.01 -1.47
N VAL A 22 -9.53 11.05 -2.72
CA VAL A 22 -8.69 10.76 -3.90
C VAL A 22 -7.60 11.82 -4.10
N ARG A 23 -7.89 13.09 -3.83
CA ARG A 23 -6.89 14.16 -3.92
C ARG A 23 -5.79 13.96 -2.89
N GLU A 24 -6.17 13.68 -1.65
CA GLU A 24 -5.23 13.42 -0.56
C GLU A 24 -4.42 12.14 -0.80
N TYR A 25 -5.03 11.10 -1.37
CA TYR A 25 -4.32 9.88 -1.79
C TYR A 25 -3.16 10.21 -2.74
N TRP A 26 -3.45 10.97 -3.80
CA TRP A 26 -2.40 11.32 -4.77
C TRP A 26 -1.36 12.28 -4.21
N ARG A 27 -1.74 13.15 -3.26
CA ARG A 27 -0.81 13.97 -2.51
C ARG A 27 0.17 13.08 -1.73
N TYR A 28 -0.32 12.15 -0.91
CA TYR A 28 0.53 11.23 -0.14
C TYR A 28 1.42 10.36 -1.02
N VAL A 29 0.88 9.79 -2.10
CA VAL A 29 1.67 9.00 -3.06
C VAL A 29 2.84 9.80 -3.64
N THR A 30 2.61 11.09 -3.93
CA THR A 30 3.64 11.96 -4.48
C THR A 30 4.66 12.40 -3.43
N GLU A 31 4.22 12.67 -2.20
CA GLU A 31 5.07 13.20 -1.12
C GLU A 31 5.94 12.13 -0.45
N LEU A 32 5.39 10.94 -0.19
CA LEU A 32 6.06 9.87 0.56
C LEU A 32 6.80 8.88 -0.36
N GLY A 33 6.23 8.59 -1.53
CA GLY A 33 6.86 7.73 -2.52
C GLY A 33 7.04 6.26 -2.07
N PRO A 34 7.74 5.43 -2.86
CA PRO A 34 7.76 3.98 -2.70
C PRO A 34 8.71 3.46 -1.62
N ASP A 35 9.55 4.33 -1.06
CA ASP A 35 10.45 4.00 0.05
C ASP A 35 9.73 4.08 1.40
N GLU A 36 8.72 4.95 1.50
CA GLU A 36 7.95 5.16 2.73
C GLU A 36 6.54 4.55 2.68
N LEU A 37 5.95 4.39 1.48
CA LEU A 37 4.60 3.83 1.33
C LEU A 37 4.62 2.33 1.07
N PRO A 38 4.06 1.51 1.98
CA PRO A 38 3.93 0.09 1.73
C PRO A 38 2.90 -0.20 0.63
N ALA A 39 3.33 -0.97 -0.37
CA ALA A 39 2.43 -1.61 -1.31
C ALA A 39 2.01 -2.98 -0.75
N TYR A 40 0.70 -3.21 -0.67
CA TYR A 40 0.13 -4.51 -0.36
C TYR A 40 0.11 -5.37 -1.61
N VAL A 41 0.68 -6.57 -1.50
CA VAL A 41 0.86 -7.51 -2.60
C VAL A 41 0.23 -8.84 -2.22
N SER A 42 -0.63 -9.37 -3.09
CA SER A 42 -1.18 -10.72 -2.95
C SER A 42 -1.29 -11.43 -4.30
N PRO A 43 -1.21 -12.78 -4.35
CA PRO A 43 -1.51 -13.53 -5.56
C PRO A 43 -2.96 -13.29 -5.99
N ALA A 44 -3.19 -13.07 -7.28
CA ALA A 44 -4.57 -13.03 -7.79
C ALA A 44 -5.23 -14.40 -7.58
N GLY A 45 -6.41 -14.43 -6.93
CA GLY A 45 -7.13 -15.64 -6.55
C GLY A 45 -6.69 -16.27 -5.22
N ASP A 46 -5.76 -15.64 -4.49
CA ASP A 46 -5.39 -16.02 -3.13
C ASP A 46 -5.02 -14.78 -2.30
N GLU A 47 -5.99 -13.87 -2.18
CA GLU A 47 -5.76 -12.53 -1.60
C GLU A 47 -5.49 -12.56 -0.09
N LEU A 48 -5.76 -13.68 0.58
CA LEU A 48 -5.45 -13.86 2.01
C LEU A 48 -3.94 -13.99 2.26
N GLN A 49 -3.15 -14.37 1.25
CA GLN A 49 -1.67 -14.37 1.33
C GLN A 49 -1.11 -12.97 1.02
N MET A 50 -1.69 -11.93 1.62
CA MET A 50 -1.25 -10.54 1.46
C MET A 50 -0.01 -10.25 2.30
N SER A 51 0.93 -9.51 1.74
CA SER A 51 2.10 -9.00 2.45
C SER A 51 2.40 -7.58 1.98
N ALA A 52 3.04 -6.77 2.82
CA ALA A 52 3.38 -5.40 2.50
C ALA A 52 4.86 -5.26 2.13
N TYR A 53 5.16 -4.39 1.18
CA TYR A 53 6.51 -4.16 0.67
C TYR A 53 6.77 -2.67 0.47
N VAL A 54 7.97 -2.23 0.82
CA VAL A 54 8.60 -1.02 0.29
C VAL A 54 9.69 -1.43 -0.71
N THR A 55 10.33 -0.47 -1.36
CA THR A 55 11.44 -0.71 -2.32
C THR A 55 12.57 -1.58 -1.75
N ASP A 56 12.87 -1.45 -0.46
CA ASP A 56 13.94 -2.18 0.21
C ASP A 56 13.55 -3.58 0.72
N GLY A 57 12.28 -3.98 0.59
CA GLY A 57 11.82 -5.33 0.95
C GLY A 57 10.47 -5.36 1.66
N VAL A 58 10.27 -6.37 2.50
CA VAL A 58 9.04 -6.52 3.28
C VAL A 58 8.92 -5.35 4.25
N ALA A 59 7.80 -4.63 4.21
CA ALA A 59 7.52 -3.56 5.15
C ALA A 59 7.06 -4.16 6.49
N PRO A 60 7.66 -3.78 7.62
CA PRO A 60 7.15 -4.17 8.93
C PRO A 60 5.75 -3.55 9.11
N LEU A 61 4.75 -4.41 9.32
CA LEU A 61 3.37 -3.98 9.55
C LEU A 61 3.08 -3.74 11.03
N ASP A 62 4.01 -4.11 11.91
CA ASP A 62 3.90 -3.90 13.35
C ASP A 62 4.76 -2.70 13.77
N PRO A 63 4.14 -1.59 14.23
CA PRO A 63 4.87 -0.44 14.73
C PRO A 63 5.56 -0.68 16.09
N GLU A 64 5.32 -1.82 16.77
CA GLU A 64 6.01 -2.17 18.03
C GLU A 64 7.32 -2.97 17.84
N GLU A 65 7.68 -3.34 16.61
CA GLU A 65 8.94 -4.03 16.29
C GLU A 65 10.07 -3.03 15.92
N ASP A 66 10.43 -2.12 16.84
CA ASP A 66 11.66 -1.29 16.78
C ASP A 66 12.38 -1.23 18.14
#